data_AF-A0A535HU75-F1
#
_entry.id   AF-A0A535HU75-F1
#
_cell.length_a   1.000
_cell.length_b   1.000
_cell.length_c   1.000
_cell.angle_alpha   90.00
_cell.angle_beta   90.00
_cell.angle_gamma   90.00
#
_symmetry.space_group_name_H-M   'P 1'
#
loop_
_entity.id
_entity.type
_entity.pdbx_description
1 polymer ?
#
loop_
_entity_poly.entity_id
_entity_poly.type
_entity_poly.pdbx_seq_one_letter_code
_entity_poly.pdbx_strand_id
1 'polypeptide(L)'
;MAARGRVRGLLDRLLRRRRPVPAPPPEVAADVRPQRLTIGGLRLSVLCEGLRNPLGRSPRAVYLVAITAAGGGQEWESRYGLPVANHSHRAAVDAALDELLAAWRDPAAWRGAVVDGMSEREAEAILESPALGRDAGAAAWIGPELEALEAAHRSAGSWMALATPR
;
A
#
# COMPACT_ATOMS: atom_id res chain seq x y z
N MET A 1 -2.54 16.88 32.37
CA MET A 1 -2.31 17.02 30.92
C MET A 1 -1.02 16.32 30.50
N ALA A 2 -1.02 15.00 30.36
CA ALA A 2 0.16 14.28 29.89
C ALA A 2 -0.23 13.25 28.82
N ALA A 3 0.24 13.45 27.60
CA ALA A 3 0.30 12.42 26.57
C ALA A 3 1.56 12.66 25.71
N ARG A 4 2.70 12.21 26.24
CA ARG A 4 3.99 12.18 25.55
C ARG A 4 4.04 11.01 24.56
N GLY A 5 4.57 11.31 23.38
CA GLY A 5 5.59 10.50 22.69
C GLY A 5 5.11 9.21 22.04
N ARG A 6 4.83 9.23 20.73
CA ARG A 6 4.61 8.03 19.91
C ARG A 6 4.62 8.38 18.43
N VAL A 7 5.71 8.08 17.72
CA VAL A 7 5.59 7.55 16.35
C VAL A 7 6.68 6.50 16.08
N ARG A 8 7.92 6.68 16.54
CA ARG A 8 9.04 5.88 16.02
C ARG A 8 9.52 4.67 16.83
N GLY A 9 9.01 4.45 18.05
CA GLY A 9 9.43 3.32 18.93
C GLY A 9 8.32 2.36 19.40
N LEU A 10 7.08 2.52 18.89
CA LEU A 10 5.92 1.73 19.34
C LEU A 10 5.74 0.42 18.54
N LEU A 11 6.22 0.37 17.30
CA LEU A 11 6.11 -0.82 16.44
C LEU A 11 6.92 -2.01 16.99
N ASP A 12 8.12 -1.78 17.53
CA ASP A 12 8.96 -2.85 18.09
C ASP A 12 8.52 -3.38 19.45
N ARG A 13 7.79 -2.59 20.25
CA ARG A 13 7.27 -3.03 21.57
C ARG A 13 5.93 -3.76 21.48
N LEU A 14 5.10 -3.46 20.48
CA LEU A 14 3.80 -4.12 20.29
C LEU A 14 3.93 -5.57 19.80
N LEU A 15 5.08 -5.95 19.27
CA LEU A 15 5.36 -7.30 18.77
C LEU A 15 5.73 -8.33 19.87
N ARG A 16 5.89 -7.92 21.15
CA ARG A 16 6.37 -8.80 22.23
C ARG A 16 5.32 -9.33 23.20
N ARG A 17 4.03 -9.06 23.02
CA ARG A 17 2.98 -9.75 23.78
C ARG A 17 2.01 -10.43 22.82
N ARG A 18 2.26 -11.72 22.56
CA ARG A 18 1.30 -12.63 21.91
C ARG A 18 0.07 -12.77 22.81
N ARG A 19 -0.87 -11.81 22.72
CA ARG A 19 -2.28 -12.14 22.99
C ARG A 19 -2.80 -12.92 21.78
N PRO A 20 -3.65 -13.94 21.99
CA PRO A 20 -4.33 -14.58 20.88
C PRO A 20 -5.09 -13.50 20.11
N VAL A 21 -4.68 -13.28 18.86
CA VAL A 21 -5.38 -12.40 17.93
C VAL A 21 -6.75 -13.05 17.71
N PRO A 22 -7.87 -12.31 17.88
CA PRO A 22 -9.18 -12.86 17.55
C PRO A 22 -9.12 -13.35 16.10
N ALA A 23 -9.73 -14.51 15.83
CA ALA A 23 -9.75 -15.07 14.49
C ALA A 23 -10.20 -13.99 13.49
N PRO A 24 -9.49 -13.81 12.37
CA PRO A 24 -9.93 -12.87 11.36
C PRO A 24 -11.38 -13.20 10.97
N PRO A 25 -12.24 -12.20 10.73
CA PRO A 25 -13.58 -12.45 10.21
C PRO A 25 -13.46 -13.34 8.96
N PRO A 26 -14.46 -14.19 8.68
CA PRO A 26 -14.41 -15.14 7.55
C PRO A 26 -14.10 -14.47 6.21
N GLU A 27 -14.52 -13.21 6.04
CA GLU A 27 -14.22 -12.35 4.88
C GLU A 27 -12.71 -12.10 4.70
N VAL A 28 -11.99 -11.90 5.81
CA VAL A 28 -10.53 -11.70 5.83
C VAL A 28 -9.79 -13.04 5.80
N ALA A 29 -10.38 -14.09 6.37
CA ALA A 29 -9.84 -15.44 6.36
C ALA A 29 -9.81 -16.05 4.94
N ALA A 30 -10.76 -15.69 4.08
CA ALA A 30 -10.77 -16.08 2.67
C ALA A 30 -9.61 -15.43 1.86
N ASP A 31 -9.17 -14.24 2.28
CA ASP A 31 -8.13 -13.41 1.64
C ASP A 31 -6.69 -13.70 2.13
N VAL A 32 -6.49 -14.77 2.91
CA VAL A 32 -5.16 -15.15 3.43
C VAL A 32 -4.25 -15.72 2.34
N ARG A 33 -4.83 -16.19 1.22
CA ARG A 33 -4.04 -16.66 0.08
C ARG A 33 -3.54 -15.46 -0.74
N PRO A 34 -2.24 -15.40 -1.09
CA PRO A 34 -1.74 -14.38 -1.99
C PRO A 34 -2.52 -14.43 -3.30
N GLN A 35 -3.16 -13.32 -3.66
CA GLN A 35 -3.76 -13.19 -4.98
C GLN A 35 -2.68 -12.69 -5.93
N ARG A 36 -2.59 -13.31 -7.11
CA ARG A 36 -1.62 -12.96 -8.14
C ARG A 36 -2.36 -12.59 -9.41
N LEU A 37 -1.96 -11.46 -9.98
CA LEU A 37 -2.60 -10.88 -11.14
C LEU A 37 -1.57 -10.18 -12.02
N THR A 38 -1.97 -9.89 -13.24
CA THR A 38 -1.14 -9.18 -14.21
C THR A 38 -1.91 -7.98 -14.76
N ILE A 39 -1.25 -6.83 -14.87
CA ILE A 39 -1.78 -5.62 -15.50
C ILE A 39 -0.69 -5.12 -16.45
N GLY A 40 -0.95 -5.15 -17.76
CA GLY A 40 0.06 -4.85 -18.78
C GLY A 40 1.34 -5.69 -18.60
N GLY A 41 2.49 -5.02 -18.57
CA GLY A 41 3.81 -5.63 -18.27
C GLY A 41 4.12 -5.87 -16.79
N LEU A 42 3.17 -5.64 -15.87
CA LEU A 42 3.38 -5.69 -14.43
C LEU A 42 2.72 -6.92 -13.82
N ARG A 43 3.45 -7.61 -12.95
CA ARG A 43 2.93 -8.70 -12.11
C ARG A 43 2.67 -8.15 -10.73
N LEU A 44 1.47 -8.38 -10.21
CA LEU A 44 1.08 -7.91 -8.91
C LEU A 44 0.77 -9.10 -8.01
N SER A 45 1.14 -8.98 -6.75
CA SER A 45 0.66 -9.87 -5.71
C SER A 45 0.14 -9.07 -4.53
N VAL A 46 -1.00 -9.50 -3.99
CA VAL A 46 -1.57 -8.90 -2.79
C VAL A 46 -1.80 -9.99 -1.76
N LEU A 47 -1.31 -9.74 -0.54
CA LEU A 47 -1.39 -10.67 0.58
C LEU A 47 -1.97 -9.94 1.81
N CYS A 48 -3.02 -10.50 2.40
CA CYS A 48 -3.47 -10.07 3.71
C CYS A 48 -2.50 -10.56 4.81
N GLU A 49 -1.75 -9.65 5.42
CA GLU A 49 -0.85 -9.96 6.55
C GLU A 49 -1.61 -10.10 7.89
N GLY A 50 -2.88 -9.67 7.93
CA GLY A 50 -3.77 -9.84 9.08
C GLY A 50 -4.43 -8.55 9.53
N LEU A 51 -4.95 -8.56 10.76
CA LEU A 51 -5.69 -7.44 11.33
C LEU A 51 -4.85 -6.66 12.34
N ARG A 52 -4.89 -5.33 12.24
CA ARG A 52 -4.39 -4.40 13.25
C ARG A 52 -5.54 -3.63 13.86
N ASN A 53 -5.64 -3.68 15.19
CA ASN A 53 -6.52 -2.82 15.96
C ASN A 53 -5.68 -1.81 16.76
N PRO A 54 -5.46 -0.60 16.23
CA PRO A 54 -4.83 0.45 17.01
C PRO A 54 -5.79 0.90 18.11
N LEU A 55 -5.48 0.53 19.36
CA LEU A 55 -6.10 0.94 20.64
C LEU A 55 -7.38 1.79 20.50
N GLY A 56 -8.53 1.13 20.38
CA GLY A 56 -9.85 1.78 20.44
C GLY A 56 -10.39 2.31 19.10
N ARG A 57 -9.74 2.00 17.97
CA ARG A 57 -10.26 2.29 16.63
C ARG A 57 -10.82 1.04 15.97
N SER A 58 -11.61 1.23 14.92
CA SER A 58 -12.07 0.13 14.07
C SER A 58 -10.89 -0.69 13.56
N PRO A 59 -11.01 -2.03 13.54
CA PRO A 59 -9.95 -2.89 13.03
C PRO A 59 -9.63 -2.55 11.57
N ARG A 60 -8.36 -2.62 11.22
CA ARG A 60 -7.87 -2.48 9.85
C ARG A 60 -7.20 -3.76 9.39
N ALA A 61 -7.53 -4.22 8.20
CA ALA A 61 -6.77 -5.25 7.52
C ALA A 61 -5.51 -4.62 6.91
N VAL A 62 -4.38 -5.31 7.03
CA VAL A 62 -3.11 -4.89 6.43
C VAL A 62 -2.83 -5.78 5.24
N TYR A 63 -2.67 -5.14 4.08
CA TYR A 63 -2.34 -5.80 2.84
C TYR A 63 -0.93 -5.41 2.41
N LEU A 64 -0.10 -6.41 2.12
CA LEU A 64 1.16 -6.23 1.40
C LEU A 64 0.83 -6.30 -0.09
N VAL A 65 1.15 -5.23 -0.83
CA VAL A 65 1.09 -5.18 -2.28
C VAL A 65 2.51 -5.23 -2.80
N ALA A 66 2.81 -6.20 -3.65
CA ALA A 66 4.08 -6.33 -4.35
C ALA A 66 3.85 -6.18 -5.86
N ILE A 67 4.71 -5.42 -6.52
CA ILE A 67 4.72 -5.22 -7.98
C ILE A 67 6.07 -5.64 -8.51
N THR A 68 6.10 -6.52 -9.49
CA THR A 68 7.30 -7.00 -10.17
C THR A 68 7.20 -6.73 -11.65
N ALA A 69 8.28 -6.25 -12.27
CA ALA A 69 8.37 -6.19 -13.72
C ALA A 69 8.25 -7.61 -14.32
N ALA A 70 7.58 -7.77 -15.48
CA ALA A 70 7.43 -9.08 -16.11
C ALA A 70 8.78 -9.79 -16.41
N GLY A 71 9.85 -9.03 -16.62
CA GLY A 71 11.22 -9.52 -16.78
C GLY A 71 11.92 -9.97 -15.50
N GLY A 72 11.32 -9.76 -14.31
CA GLY A 72 11.83 -10.24 -13.02
C GLY A 72 13.04 -9.48 -12.45
N GLY A 73 13.44 -8.35 -13.03
CA GLY A 73 14.63 -7.59 -12.62
C GLY A 73 14.40 -6.52 -11.55
N GLN A 74 13.14 -6.14 -11.29
CA GLN A 74 12.78 -5.10 -10.34
C GLN A 74 11.50 -5.47 -9.61
N GLU A 75 11.48 -5.20 -8.31
CA GLU A 75 10.35 -5.44 -7.41
C GLU A 75 10.18 -4.25 -6.48
N TRP A 76 8.94 -3.92 -6.20
CA TRP A 76 8.53 -2.91 -5.24
C TRP A 76 7.43 -3.47 -4.35
N GLU A 77 7.46 -3.11 -3.07
CA GLU A 77 6.48 -3.55 -2.08
C GLU A 77 6.05 -2.39 -1.19
N SER A 78 4.75 -2.34 -0.87
CA SER A 78 4.20 -1.43 0.12
C SER A 78 3.04 -2.04 0.90
N ARG A 79 2.74 -1.46 2.07
CA ARG A 79 1.72 -1.96 2.99
C ARG A 79 0.58 -0.96 3.13
N TYR A 80 -0.65 -1.45 2.94
CA TYR A 80 -1.86 -0.65 3.00
C TYR A 80 -2.77 -1.13 4.13
N GLY A 81 -3.06 -0.21 5.06
CA GLY A 81 -3.99 -0.45 6.17
C GLY A 81 -5.38 0.05 5.84
N LEU A 82 -6.30 -0.84 5.51
CA LEU A 82 -7.65 -0.50 5.06
C LEU A 82 -8.71 -0.93 6.07
N PRO A 83 -9.88 -0.25 6.11
CA PRO A 83 -11.05 -0.78 6.82
C PRO A 83 -11.34 -2.22 6.39
N VAL A 84 -11.78 -3.04 7.34
CA VAL A 84 -12.25 -4.39 7.04
C VAL A 84 -13.57 -4.27 6.27
N ALA A 85 -13.56 -4.65 5.00
CA ALA A 85 -14.71 -4.64 4.10
C ALA A 85 -14.52 -5.69 3.00
N ASN A 86 -15.60 -5.96 2.26
CA ASN A 86 -15.53 -6.79 1.06
C ASN A 86 -14.59 -6.13 0.04
N HIS A 87 -13.68 -6.93 -0.53
CA HIS A 87 -12.73 -6.51 -1.55
C HIS A 87 -11.65 -5.50 -1.11
N SER A 88 -11.33 -5.39 0.19
CA SER A 88 -10.25 -4.49 0.65
C SER A 88 -8.89 -4.79 0.01
N HIS A 89 -8.61 -6.03 -0.43
CA HIS A 89 -7.41 -6.33 -1.22
C HIS A 89 -7.37 -5.59 -2.56
N ARG A 90 -8.52 -5.40 -3.24
CA ARG A 90 -8.63 -4.68 -4.51
C ARG A 90 -8.34 -3.21 -4.32
N ALA A 91 -8.93 -2.62 -3.28
CA ALA A 91 -8.67 -1.24 -2.89
C ALA A 91 -7.21 -0.99 -2.52
N ALA A 92 -6.51 -1.98 -1.93
CA ALA A 92 -5.08 -1.87 -1.67
C ALA A 92 -4.26 -1.80 -2.96
N VAL A 93 -4.60 -2.63 -3.95
CA VAL A 93 -3.95 -2.62 -5.27
C VAL A 93 -4.23 -1.31 -6.00
N ASP A 94 -5.50 -0.87 -6.05
CA ASP A 94 -5.86 0.39 -6.71
C ASP A 94 -5.12 1.57 -6.09
N ALA A 95 -5.10 1.68 -4.76
CA ALA A 95 -4.37 2.74 -4.06
C ALA A 95 -2.87 2.73 -4.36
N ALA A 96 -2.25 1.55 -4.42
CA ALA A 96 -0.82 1.41 -4.72
C ALA A 96 -0.48 1.90 -6.14
N LEU A 97 -1.32 1.54 -7.12
CA LEU A 97 -1.09 1.93 -8.51
C LEU A 97 -1.38 3.41 -8.73
N ASP A 98 -2.43 3.95 -8.11
CA ASP A 98 -2.74 5.38 -8.16
C ASP A 98 -1.62 6.22 -7.54
N GLU A 99 -1.06 5.78 -6.41
CA GLU A 99 0.06 6.45 -5.73
C GLU A 99 1.31 6.49 -6.63
N LEU A 100 1.64 5.36 -7.27
CA LEU A 100 2.81 5.28 -8.16
C LEU A 100 2.60 6.08 -9.45
N LEU A 101 1.38 6.12 -10.00
CA LEU A 101 1.05 6.95 -11.16
C LEU A 101 1.12 8.45 -10.81
N ALA A 102 0.65 8.85 -9.62
CA ALA A 102 0.77 10.22 -9.14
C ALA A 102 2.24 10.62 -8.93
N ALA A 103 3.03 9.75 -8.29
CA ALA A 103 4.47 9.94 -8.09
C ALA A 103 5.23 10.05 -9.41
N TRP A 104 4.80 9.32 -10.45
CA TRP A 104 5.37 9.40 -11.81
C TRP A 104 5.08 10.75 -12.49
N ARG A 105 3.82 11.20 -12.44
CA ARG A 105 3.36 12.38 -13.18
C ARG A 105 3.80 13.69 -12.55
N ASP A 106 3.65 13.79 -11.24
CA ASP A 106 4.04 14.98 -10.49
C ASP A 106 4.70 14.56 -9.17
N PRO A 107 6.01 14.24 -9.21
CA PRO A 107 6.75 13.84 -8.02
C PRO A 107 6.74 14.91 -6.93
N ALA A 108 6.66 16.19 -7.29
CA ALA A 108 6.67 17.29 -6.34
C ALA A 108 5.33 17.37 -5.60
N ALA A 109 4.21 17.34 -6.32
CA ALA A 109 2.89 17.33 -5.72
C ALA A 109 2.65 16.07 -4.89
N TRP A 110 3.08 14.90 -5.38
CA TRP A 110 3.00 13.64 -4.62
C TRP A 110 3.77 13.73 -3.30
N ARG A 111 5.02 14.22 -3.31
CA ARG A 111 5.80 14.42 -2.07
C ARG A 111 5.11 15.38 -1.10
N GLY A 112 4.52 16.46 -1.60
CA GLY A 112 3.71 17.38 -0.80
C GLY A 112 2.51 16.69 -0.16
N ALA A 113 1.78 15.87 -0.92
CA ALA A 113 0.64 15.11 -0.42
C ALA A 113 1.02 14.07 0.63
N VAL A 114 2.19 13.42 0.49
CA VAL A 114 2.67 12.41 1.45
C VAL A 114 2.88 13.01 2.85
N VAL A 115 3.33 14.27 2.93
CA VAL A 115 3.60 14.95 4.21
C VAL A 115 2.47 15.87 4.66
N ASP A 116 1.36 15.90 3.94
CA ASP A 116 0.23 16.76 4.27
C ASP A 116 -0.35 16.40 5.66
N GLY A 117 -0.65 17.43 6.45
CA GLY A 117 -1.12 17.28 7.83
C GLY A 117 -0.09 16.78 8.85
N MET A 118 1.17 16.57 8.45
CA MET A 118 2.25 16.25 9.39
C MET A 118 2.82 17.50 10.08
N SER A 119 3.43 17.32 11.24
CA SER A 119 4.27 18.39 11.80
C SER A 119 5.51 18.60 10.95
N GLU A 120 6.09 19.81 10.96
CA GLU A 120 7.29 20.16 10.18
C GLU A 120 8.44 19.16 10.38
N ARG A 121 8.69 18.76 11.63
CA ARG A 121 9.73 17.78 11.97
C ARG A 121 9.43 16.37 11.45
N GLU A 122 8.16 15.99 11.39
CA GLU A 122 7.77 14.70 10.81
C GLU A 122 7.87 14.75 9.29
N ALA A 123 7.43 15.84 8.66
CA ALA A 123 7.55 16.07 7.23
C ALA A 123 9.01 16.00 6.77
N GLU A 124 9.91 16.74 7.42
CA GLU A 124 11.36 16.73 7.14
C GLU A 124 11.93 15.29 7.22
N ALA A 125 11.61 14.57 8.30
CA ALA A 125 12.09 13.21 8.51
C ALA A 125 11.55 12.19 7.47
N ILE A 126 10.36 12.44 6.89
CA ILE A 126 9.78 11.61 5.84
C ILE A 126 10.38 11.96 4.47
N LEU A 127 10.56 13.24 4.17
CA LEU A 127 11.15 13.71 2.91
C LEU A 127 12.59 13.22 2.74
N GLU A 128 13.34 13.12 3.83
CA GLU A 128 14.69 12.56 3.83
C GLU A 128 14.72 11.02 3.92
N SER A 129 13.56 10.37 3.98
CA SER A 129 13.52 8.93 4.21
C SER A 129 13.95 8.12 2.98
N PRO A 130 14.78 7.08 3.15
CA PRO A 130 15.12 6.16 2.07
C PRO A 130 13.91 5.42 1.47
N ALA A 131 12.81 5.32 2.22
CA ALA A 131 11.57 4.71 1.74
C ALA A 131 10.96 5.54 0.61
N LEU A 132 10.79 6.85 0.84
CA LEU A 132 10.27 7.77 -0.16
C LEU A 132 11.12 7.80 -1.44
N GLY A 133 12.44 7.69 -1.29
CA GLY A 133 13.36 7.56 -2.43
C GLY A 133 13.16 6.27 -3.23
N ARG A 134 12.87 5.14 -2.56
CA ARG A 134 12.54 3.88 -3.24
C ARG A 134 11.20 3.96 -3.97
N ASP A 135 10.20 4.61 -3.38
CA ASP A 135 8.88 4.77 -4.00
C ASP A 135 8.95 5.64 -5.25
N ALA A 136 9.70 6.75 -5.20
CA ALA A 136 9.99 7.57 -6.37
C ALA A 136 10.78 6.80 -7.44
N GLY A 137 11.78 5.99 -7.03
CA GLY A 137 12.51 5.11 -7.94
C GLY A 137 11.63 4.04 -8.57
N ALA A 138 10.63 3.53 -7.83
CA ALA A 138 9.66 2.57 -8.34
C ALA A 138 8.69 3.19 -9.34
N ALA A 139 8.18 4.38 -9.04
CA ALA A 139 7.33 5.15 -9.95
C ALA A 139 8.00 5.37 -11.32
N ALA A 140 9.34 5.54 -11.36
CA ALA A 140 10.07 5.75 -12.61
C ALA A 140 10.00 4.55 -13.58
N TRP A 141 9.91 3.31 -13.08
CA TRP A 141 9.84 2.12 -13.95
C TRP A 141 8.43 1.53 -14.05
N ILE A 142 7.55 1.79 -13.07
CA ILE A 142 6.14 1.37 -13.09
C ILE A 142 5.28 2.37 -13.87
N GLY A 143 5.54 3.67 -13.70
CA GLY A 143 4.74 4.78 -14.22
C GLY A 143 4.43 4.71 -15.72
N PRO A 144 5.40 4.44 -16.61
CA PRO A 144 5.14 4.33 -18.05
C PRO A 144 4.09 3.27 -18.42
N GLU A 145 4.10 2.11 -17.75
CA GLU A 145 3.12 1.04 -17.97
C GLU A 145 1.73 1.44 -17.48
N LEU A 146 1.64 2.12 -16.32
CA LEU A 146 0.37 2.62 -15.80
C LEU A 146 -0.21 3.73 -16.70
N GLU A 147 0.64 4.63 -17.18
CA GLU A 147 0.25 5.70 -18.08
C GLU A 147 -0.30 5.17 -19.41
N ALA A 148 0.32 4.13 -19.98
CA ALA A 148 -0.18 3.47 -21.18
C ALA A 148 -1.59 2.85 -21.00
N LEU A 149 -1.96 2.50 -19.78
CA LEU A 149 -3.23 1.86 -19.44
C LEU A 149 -4.29 2.83 -18.88
N GLU A 150 -3.93 4.10 -18.66
CA GLU A 150 -4.77 5.04 -17.92
C GLU A 150 -6.14 5.28 -18.58
N ALA A 151 -6.20 5.36 -19.92
CA ALA A 151 -7.47 5.54 -20.61
C ALA A 151 -8.44 4.36 -20.38
N ALA A 152 -7.91 3.14 -20.36
CA ALA A 152 -8.69 1.95 -20.05
C ALA A 152 -9.09 1.93 -18.57
N HIS A 153 -8.18 2.32 -17.67
CA HIS A 153 -8.46 2.43 -16.24
C HIS A 153 -9.58 3.44 -15.97
N ARG A 154 -9.51 4.65 -16.54
CA ARG A 154 -10.56 5.69 -16.39
C ARG A 154 -11.93 5.22 -16.87
N SER A 155 -11.96 4.42 -17.93
CA SER A 155 -13.21 3.86 -18.45
C SER A 155 -13.75 2.74 -17.55
N ALA A 156 -12.87 1.93 -16.96
CA ALA A 156 -13.24 0.80 -16.12
C ALA A 156 -13.50 1.18 -14.65
N GLY A 157 -12.95 2.30 -14.17
CA GLY A 157 -13.07 2.79 -12.81
C GLY A 157 -12.23 2.05 -11.76
N SER A 158 -11.39 1.09 -12.15
CA SER A 158 -10.49 0.36 -11.25
C SER A 158 -9.38 -0.34 -12.06
N TRP A 159 -8.16 -0.40 -11.51
CA TRP A 159 -7.06 -1.17 -12.10
C TRP A 159 -7.34 -2.68 -12.05
N MET A 160 -8.06 -3.12 -11.02
CA MET A 160 -8.46 -4.52 -10.87
C MET A 160 -9.43 -5.01 -11.96
N ALA A 161 -10.07 -4.10 -12.70
CA ALA A 161 -10.87 -4.45 -13.86
C ALA A 161 -10.02 -4.75 -15.11
N LEU A 162 -8.79 -4.25 -15.16
CA LEU A 162 -7.80 -4.55 -16.21
C LEU A 162 -6.94 -5.77 -15.89
N ALA A 163 -7.04 -6.26 -14.65
CA ALA A 163 -6.22 -7.34 -14.16
C ALA A 163 -6.66 -8.70 -14.74
N THR A 164 -5.69 -9.47 -15.23
CA THR A 164 -5.89 -10.87 -15.59
C THR A 164 -5.38 -11.79 -14.47
N PRO A 165 -6.17 -12.80 -14.05
CA PRO A 165 -5.70 -13.81 -13.11
C PRO A 165 -4.49 -14.55 -13.69
N ARG A 166 -3.54 -14.91 -12.83
CA ARG A 166 -2.40 -15.74 -13.20
C ARG A 166 -2.51 -17.16 -12.69
#